data_AF-A0A7K4P0A6-F1
#
_entry.id   AF-A0A7K4P0A6-F1
#
_cell.length_a   1.000
_cell.length_b   1.000
_cell.length_c   1.000
_cell.angle_alpha   90.00
_cell.angle_beta   90.00
_cell.angle_gamma   90.00
#
_symmetry.space_group_name_H-M   'P 1'
#
loop_
_entity.id
_entity.type
_entity.pdbx_description
1 polymer ?
#
loop_
_entity_poly.entity_id
_entity_poly.type
_entity_poly.pdbx_seq_one_letter_code
_entity_poly.pdbx_strand_id
1 'polypeptide(L)' 'DGEFSNEFYHYMKKKFLRVKLTKPKASRKPSSELYCICLGYLG' A
#
# COMPACT_ATOMS: atom_id res chain seq x y z
N ASP A 1 -4.51 -14.13 -1.97
CA ASP A 1 -3.47 -13.09 -1.75
C ASP A 1 -3.72 -11.72 -2.41
N GLY A 2 -4.49 -11.60 -3.49
CA GLY A 2 -4.68 -10.31 -4.19
C GLY A 2 -5.89 -9.46 -3.79
N GLU A 3 -7.02 -10.07 -3.43
CA GLU A 3 -8.29 -9.34 -3.28
C GLU A 3 -8.36 -8.46 -2.02
N PHE A 4 -7.94 -9.00 -0.87
CA PHE A 4 -7.91 -8.25 0.38
C PHE A 4 -6.96 -7.05 0.31
N SER A 5 -5.82 -7.23 -0.35
CA SER A 5 -4.83 -6.16 -0.58
C SER A 5 -5.38 -5.02 -1.45
N ASN A 6 -6.19 -5.35 -2.45
CA ASN A 6 -6.85 -4.35 -3.29
C ASN A 6 -7.96 -3.60 -2.54
N GLU A 7 -8.82 -4.31 -1.80
CA GLU A 7 -9.88 -3.68 -1.03
C GLU A 7 -9.30 -2.72 0.02
N PHE A 8 -8.26 -3.15 0.74
CA PHE A 8 -7.53 -2.32 1.69
C PHE A 8 -6.93 -1.08 1.01
N TYR A 9 -6.29 -1.24 -0.15
CA TYR A 9 -5.73 -0.11 -0.89
C TYR A 9 -6.79 0.90 -1.35
N HIS A 10 -7.95 0.42 -1.81
CA HIS A 10 -9.07 1.27 -2.20
C HIS A 10 -9.69 1.99 -1.00
N TYR A 11 -9.80 1.32 0.15
CA TYR A 11 -10.23 1.94 1.39
C TYR A 11 -9.27 3.05 1.83
N MET A 12 -7.97 2.79 1.84
CA MET A 12 -6.96 3.80 2.20
C MET A 12 -6.98 4.99 1.24
N LYS A 13 -7.22 4.78 -0.06
CA LYS A 13 -7.37 5.89 -1.03
C LYS A 13 -8.50 6.86 -0.71
N LYS A 14 -9.54 6.44 0.01
CA LYS A 14 -10.62 7.35 0.44
C LYS A 14 -10.19 8.24 1.60
N LYS A 15 -9.22 7.79 2.40
CA LYS A 15 -8.77 8.44 3.64
C LYS A 15 -7.51 9.27 3.50
N PHE A 16 -6.81 9.18 2.38
CA PHE A 16 -5.53 9.87 2.17
C PHE A 16 -5.49 10.49 0.77
N LEU A 17 -4.93 11.70 0.68
CA LEU A 17 -4.70 12.41 -0.58
C LEU A 17 -3.88 11.59 -1.58
N ARG A 18 -2.88 10.85 -1.08
CA ARG A 18 -1.98 10.07 -1.92
C ARG A 18 -1.64 8.74 -1.26
N VAL A 19 -1.92 7.65 -1.96
CA VAL A 19 -1.57 6.30 -1.55
C VAL A 19 -0.72 5.66 -2.65
N LYS A 20 0.40 5.03 -2.29
CA LYS A 20 1.31 4.35 -3.22
C LYS A 20 1.77 3.01 -2.64
N LEU A 21 1.61 1.96 -3.43
CA LEU A 21 2.20 0.66 -3.14
C LEU A 21 3.61 0.59 -3.74
N THR A 22 4.59 0.19 -2.95
CA THR A 22 5.98 0.05 -3.41
C THR A 22 6.64 -1.17 -2.80
N LYS A 23 7.41 -1.89 -3.61
CA LYS A 23 8.30 -2.94 -3.12
C LYS A 23 9.62 -2.30 -2.71
N PRO A 24 10.03 -2.38 -1.43
CA PRO A 24 11.26 -1.74 -0.99
C PRO A 24 12.46 -2.41 -1.67
N LYS A 25 13.43 -1.61 -2.12
CA LYS A 25 14.70 -2.14 -2.66
C LYS A 25 15.50 -2.96 -1.62
N ALA A 26 15.22 -2.75 -0.33
CA ALA A 26 15.78 -3.52 0.78
C ALA A 26 15.20 -4.94 0.90
N SER A 27 14.08 -5.25 0.24
CA SER A 27 13.54 -6.61 0.19
C SER A 27 14.48 -7.49 -0.64
N ARG A 28 15.47 -8.10 0.02
CA ARG A 28 16.34 -9.13 -0.57
C ARG A 28 15.52 -10.43 -0.71
N LYS A 29 15.54 -11.08 -1.88
CA LYS A 29 14.86 -12.36 -2.25
C LYS A 29 13.37 -12.23 -2.62
N PRO A 30 12.70 -13.23 -3.25
CA PRO A 30 11.30 -13.15 -3.69
C PRO A 30 10.36 -13.20 -2.47
N SER A 31 10.45 -12.18 -1.63
CA SER A 31 9.56 -11.93 -0.51
C SER A 31 8.26 -11.34 -1.04
N SER A 32 7.16 -11.67 -0.39
CA SER A 32 5.83 -11.09 -0.66
C SER A 32 5.64 -9.74 0.03
N GLU A 33 6.68 -9.16 0.64
CA GLU A 33 6.61 -7.86 1.30
C GLU A 33 6.32 -6.72 0.32
N LEU A 34 5.31 -5.92 0.67
CA LEU A 34 4.85 -4.72 -0.04
C LEU A 34 4.56 -3.62 0.97
N TYR A 35 4.98 -2.39 0.66
CA TYR A 35 4.80 -1.24 1.53
C TYR A 35 3.68 -0.37 0.95
N CYS A 36 2.70 -0.02 1.79
CA CYS A 36 1.63 0.91 1.45
C CYS A 36 1.91 2.27 2.09
N ILE A 37 2.35 3.23 1.27
CA ILE A 37 2.70 4.58 1.71
C ILE A 37 1.46 5.48 1.55
N CYS A 38 1.02 6.09 2.64
CA CYS A 38 -0.16 6.95 2.69
C CYS A 38 0.26 8.36 3.13
N LEU A 39 -0.15 9.40 2.38
CA LEU A 39 0.22 10.79 2.62
C LEU A 39 -0.99 11.71 2.55
N GLY A 40 -1.05 12.68 3.46
CA GLY A 40 -2.13 13.67 3.56
C GLY A 40 -3.45 13.04 4.01
N TYR A 41 -3.52 12.64 5.28
CA TYR A 41 -4.73 12.05 5.88
C TYR A 41 -5.91 13.04 5.84
N LEU A 42 -7.08 12.56 5.42
CA LEU A 42 -8.31 13.32 5.18
C LEU A 42 -9.45 12.98 6.16
N GLY A 43 -9.38 11.86 6.89
CA GLY A 43 -10.45 11.35 7.78
C GLY A 43 -10.88 9.92 7.47
#